data_AF-A0A7V6XL56-F1
#
_entry.id   AF-A0A7V6XL56-F1
#
_cell.length_a   1.000
_cell.length_b   1.000
_cell.length_c   1.000
_cell.angle_alpha   90.00
_cell.angle_beta   90.00
_cell.angle_gamma   90.00
#
_symmetry.space_group_name_H-M   'P 1'
#
loop_
_entity.id
_entity.type
_entity.pdbx_description
1 polymer ?
#
loop_
_entity_poly.entity_id
_entity_poly.type
_entity_poly.pdbx_seq_one_letter_code
_entity_poly.pdbx_strand_id
1 'polypeptide(L)'
;MVYILVMILFIFVFVEGSNELGFAEYIINTTVPYMTPGLLPPLLFLAIAFVSFGVGSYWSISVIALPIVIPLATHFGISIPLMLGVIISAAVFGSQACFYCEVIVLAATAAQVEPAEVGFANLPYALMAVVITTIIYAILPMIM
;
A
#
# COMPACT_ATOMS: atom_id res chain seq x y z
N MET A 1 -15.90 3.87 17.43
CA MET A 1 -14.92 2.96 18.05
C MET A 1 -15.23 1.48 17.81
N VAL A 2 -16.50 1.05 17.84
CA VAL A 2 -16.90 -0.34 17.55
C VAL A 2 -16.44 -0.83 16.17
N TYR A 3 -16.56 -0.01 15.12
CA TYR A 3 -16.14 -0.38 13.76
C TYR A 3 -14.64 -0.73 13.62
N ILE A 4 -13.77 -0.02 14.34
CA ILE A 4 -12.32 -0.27 14.32
C ILE A 4 -11.99 -1.61 14.99
N LEU A 5 -12.65 -1.91 16.12
CA LEU A 5 -12.46 -3.18 16.82
C LEU A 5 -12.90 -4.37 15.96
N VAL A 6 -14.04 -4.24 15.29
CA VAL A 6 -14.55 -5.27 14.37
C VAL A 6 -13.59 -5.45 13.19
N MET A 7 -13.09 -4.36 12.60
CA MET A 7 -12.10 -4.43 11.52
C MET A 7 -10.84 -5.18 11.93
N ILE A 8 -10.25 -4.84 13.10
CA ILE A 8 -9.06 -5.51 13.64
C ILE A 8 -9.32 -7.00 13.87
N LEU A 9 -10.51 -7.36 14.34
CA LEU A 9 -10.88 -8.77 14.55
C LEU A 9 -10.93 -9.53 13.22
N PHE A 10 -11.57 -8.97 12.19
CA PHE A 10 -11.59 -9.57 10.85
C PHE A 10 -10.20 -9.65 10.21
N ILE A 11 -9.34 -8.68 10.49
CA ILE A 11 -7.93 -8.69 10.06
C ILE A 11 -7.21 -9.89 10.67
N PHE A 12 -7.31 -10.11 11.97
CA PHE A 12 -6.64 -11.25 12.61
C PHE A 12 -7.12 -12.57 12.02
N VAL A 13 -8.42 -12.72 11.79
CA VAL A 13 -9.00 -13.88 11.11
C VAL A 13 -8.46 -14.04 9.68
N PHE A 14 -8.34 -12.95 8.93
CA PHE A 14 -7.78 -12.97 7.57
C PHE A 14 -6.30 -13.33 7.56
N VAL A 15 -5.51 -12.83 8.52
CA VAL A 15 -4.09 -13.17 8.67
C VAL A 15 -3.93 -14.65 9.01
N GLU A 16 -4.70 -15.17 9.96
CA GLU A 16 -4.70 -16.59 10.33
C GLU A 16 -5.04 -17.47 9.12
N GLY A 17 -6.15 -17.15 8.43
CA GLY A 17 -6.57 -17.89 7.23
C GLY A 17 -5.58 -17.80 6.07
N SER A 18 -4.92 -16.64 5.87
CA SER A 18 -3.87 -16.49 4.86
C SER A 18 -2.63 -17.31 5.18
N ASN A 19 -2.29 -17.43 6.47
CA ASN A 19 -1.19 -18.27 6.94
C ASN A 19 -1.52 -19.77 6.79
N GLU A 20 -2.74 -20.19 7.16
CA GLU A 20 -3.19 -21.59 7.00
C GLU A 20 -3.21 -22.04 5.52
N LEU A 21 -3.57 -21.13 4.61
CA LEU A 21 -3.55 -21.39 3.16
C LEU A 21 -2.13 -21.44 2.56
N GLY A 22 -1.10 -21.09 3.32
CA GLY A 22 0.27 -20.96 2.79
C GLY A 22 0.39 -19.85 1.74
N PHE A 23 -0.46 -18.81 1.82
CA PHE A 23 -0.53 -17.75 0.81
C PHE A 23 0.80 -17.01 0.64
N ALA A 24 1.52 -16.80 1.75
CA ALA A 24 2.86 -16.22 1.73
C ALA A 24 3.83 -17.07 0.90
N GLU A 25 3.90 -18.39 1.15
CA GLU A 25 4.75 -19.30 0.37
C GLU A 25 4.35 -19.34 -1.11
N TYR A 26 3.05 -19.29 -1.42
CA TYR A 26 2.57 -19.22 -2.80
C TYR A 26 3.05 -17.95 -3.52
N ILE A 27 2.92 -16.79 -2.87
CA ILE A 27 3.39 -15.51 -3.41
C ILE A 27 4.90 -15.54 -3.59
N ILE A 28 5.66 -16.06 -2.61
CA ILE A 28 7.12 -16.18 -2.69
C ILE A 28 7.51 -17.08 -3.86
N ASN A 29 6.96 -18.29 -3.96
CA ASN A 29 7.30 -19.23 -5.04
C ASN A 29 6.93 -18.71 -6.44
N THR A 30 5.86 -17.92 -6.53
CA THR A 30 5.44 -17.29 -7.80
C THR A 30 6.31 -16.08 -8.14
N THR A 31 6.78 -15.32 -7.14
CA THR A 31 7.48 -14.04 -7.32
C THR A 31 9.00 -14.21 -7.44
N VAL A 32 9.60 -15.15 -6.72
CA VAL A 32 11.05 -15.48 -6.75
C VAL A 32 11.63 -15.67 -8.16
N PRO A 33 10.99 -16.36 -9.12
CA PRO A 33 11.57 -16.51 -10.45
C PRO A 33 11.54 -15.23 -11.31
N TYR A 34 10.70 -14.25 -10.98
CA TYR A 34 10.53 -13.02 -11.76
C TYR A 34 11.08 -11.76 -11.09
N MET A 35 11.46 -11.81 -9.81
CA MET A 35 11.88 -10.64 -9.04
C MET A 35 13.33 -10.75 -8.56
N THR A 36 14.13 -9.72 -8.85
CA THR A 36 15.40 -9.48 -8.16
C THR A 36 15.17 -8.65 -6.90
N PRO A 37 16.00 -8.80 -5.84
CA PRO A 37 15.82 -8.09 -4.57
C PRO A 37 15.71 -6.56 -4.71
N GLY A 38 16.44 -5.97 -5.66
CA GLY A 38 16.41 -4.52 -5.91
C GLY A 38 15.14 -4.01 -6.59
N LEU A 39 14.40 -4.85 -7.32
CA LEU A 39 13.15 -4.46 -8.00
C LEU A 39 11.91 -4.69 -7.13
N LEU A 40 12.04 -5.42 -6.02
CA LEU A 40 10.92 -5.78 -5.16
C LEU A 40 10.27 -4.54 -4.50
N PRO A 41 11.00 -3.61 -3.86
CA PRO A 41 10.40 -2.43 -3.24
C PRO A 41 9.61 -1.52 -4.20
N PRO A 42 10.12 -1.10 -5.38
CA PRO A 42 9.39 -0.21 -6.27
C PRO A 42 8.19 -0.89 -6.94
N LEU A 43 8.28 -2.17 -7.31
CA LEU A 43 7.15 -2.91 -7.88
C LEU A 43 6.03 -3.11 -6.86
N LEU A 44 6.40 -3.46 -5.63
CA LEU A 44 5.44 -3.64 -4.56
C LEU A 44 4.76 -2.32 -4.19
N PHE A 45 5.51 -1.22 -4.16
CA PHE A 45 4.94 0.12 -4.01
C PHE A 45 3.88 0.40 -5.06
N LEU A 46 4.17 0.19 -6.36
CA LEU A 46 3.24 0.45 -7.45
C LEU A 46 2.01 -0.47 -7.41
N ALA A 47 2.19 -1.75 -7.12
CA ALA A 47 1.09 -2.72 -7.02
C ALA A 47 0.13 -2.34 -5.88
N ILE A 48 0.68 -2.06 -4.69
CA ILE A 48 -0.12 -1.66 -3.53
C ILE A 48 -0.76 -0.29 -3.79
N ALA A 49 -0.05 0.65 -4.41
CA ALA A 49 -0.57 1.97 -4.76
C ALA A 49 -1.78 1.89 -5.70
N PHE A 50 -1.74 0.98 -6.69
CA PHE A 50 -2.85 0.76 -7.62
C PHE A 50 -4.06 0.13 -6.93
N VAL A 51 -3.85 -0.91 -6.11
CA VAL A 51 -4.92 -1.50 -5.29
C VAL A 51 -5.48 -0.46 -4.32
N SER A 52 -4.60 0.39 -3.78
CA SER A 52 -4.94 1.43 -2.82
C SER A 52 -5.88 2.48 -3.39
N PHE A 53 -5.65 2.86 -4.64
CA PHE A 53 -6.55 3.75 -5.37
C PHE A 53 -7.98 3.19 -5.47
N GLY A 54 -8.13 1.87 -5.64
CA GLY A 54 -9.43 1.19 -5.73
C GLY A 54 -10.14 1.02 -4.38
N VAL A 55 -9.41 0.85 -3.28
CA VAL A 55 -10.00 0.67 -1.94
C VAL A 55 -10.34 2.01 -1.29
N GLY A 56 -9.55 3.07 -1.55
CA GLY A 56 -9.83 4.42 -1.05
C GLY A 56 -9.68 4.58 0.47
N SER A 57 -8.96 3.67 1.16
CA SER A 57 -8.69 3.77 2.61
C SER A 57 -7.30 3.27 2.99
N TYR A 58 -6.44 4.18 3.45
CA TYR A 58 -5.04 3.89 3.79
C TYR A 58 -4.87 2.87 4.93
N TRP A 59 -5.79 2.85 5.90
CA TRP A 59 -5.72 1.91 7.03
C TRP A 59 -5.96 0.47 6.58
N SER A 60 -6.98 0.24 5.75
CA SER A 60 -7.37 -1.12 5.35
C SER A 60 -6.29 -1.81 4.53
N ILE A 61 -5.68 -1.09 3.57
CA ILE A 61 -4.68 -1.67 2.67
C ILE A 61 -3.37 -1.93 3.41
N SER A 62 -2.95 -1.00 4.28
CA SER A 62 -1.74 -1.19 5.08
C SER A 62 -1.83 -2.49 5.87
N VAL A 63 -2.99 -2.74 6.49
CA VAL A 63 -3.17 -3.91 7.33
C VAL A 63 -3.28 -5.21 6.52
N ILE A 64 -3.94 -5.20 5.36
CA ILE A 64 -4.04 -6.36 4.47
C ILE A 64 -2.68 -6.69 3.83
N ALA A 65 -1.85 -5.69 3.55
CA ALA A 65 -0.54 -5.89 2.91
C ALA A 65 0.52 -6.46 3.86
N LEU A 66 0.51 -6.10 5.16
CA LEU A 66 1.48 -6.56 6.15
C LEU A 66 1.79 -8.07 6.14
N PRO A 67 0.80 -8.98 6.20
CA PRO A 67 1.06 -10.42 6.21
C PRO A 67 1.70 -10.95 4.92
N ILE A 68 1.62 -10.20 3.82
CA ILE A 68 2.21 -10.57 2.53
C ILE A 68 3.64 -10.05 2.43
N VAL A 69 3.84 -8.79 2.85
CA VAL A 69 5.11 -8.09 2.66
C VAL A 69 6.17 -8.53 3.67
N ILE A 70 5.80 -8.85 4.91
CA ILE A 70 6.76 -9.27 5.94
C ILE A 70 7.47 -10.58 5.53
N PRO A 71 6.76 -11.67 5.14
CA PRO A 71 7.41 -12.88 4.66
C PRO A 71 8.30 -12.64 3.44
N LEU A 72 7.83 -11.84 2.47
CA LEU A 72 8.63 -11.47 1.30
C LEU A 72 9.93 -10.77 1.69
N ALA A 73 9.87 -9.80 2.61
CA ALA A 73 11.06 -9.10 3.10
C ALA A 73 12.07 -10.07 3.72
N THR A 74 11.60 -11.02 4.55
CA THR A 74 12.46 -12.02 5.19
C THR A 74 13.08 -13.00 4.19
N HIS A 75 12.36 -13.39 3.14
CA HIS A 75 12.86 -14.32 2.12
C HIS A 75 13.93 -13.69 1.23
N PHE A 76 13.75 -12.43 0.82
CA PHE A 76 14.71 -11.72 -0.02
C PHE A 76 15.84 -11.04 0.76
N GLY A 77 15.82 -11.12 2.10
CA GLY A 77 16.83 -10.50 2.96
C GLY A 77 16.78 -8.96 2.96
N ILE A 78 15.63 -8.37 2.62
CA ILE A 78 15.44 -6.93 2.57
C ILE A 78 15.06 -6.41 3.96
N SER A 79 15.52 -5.22 4.31
CA SER A 79 15.22 -4.62 5.60
C SER A 79 13.70 -4.43 5.79
N ILE A 80 13.16 -5.02 6.87
CA ILE A 80 11.74 -4.90 7.23
C ILE A 80 11.30 -3.43 7.35
N PRO A 81 12.09 -2.50 7.93
CA PRO A 81 11.71 -1.08 7.99
C PRO A 81 11.52 -0.44 6.60
N LEU A 82 12.32 -0.81 5.60
CA LEU A 82 12.15 -0.32 4.23
C LEU A 82 10.81 -0.78 3.65
N MET A 83 10.51 -2.06 3.81
CA MET A 83 9.30 -2.67 3.27
C MET A 83 8.04 -2.16 3.99
N LEU A 84 8.11 -1.88 5.29
CA LEU A 84 7.04 -1.17 6.00
C LEU A 84 6.83 0.25 5.46
N GLY A 85 7.93 0.96 5.18
CA GLY A 85 7.87 2.27 4.52
C GLY A 85 7.15 2.20 3.17
N VAL A 86 7.49 1.21 2.34
CA VAL A 86 6.83 0.95 1.04
C VAL A 86 5.33 0.80 1.20
N ILE A 87 4.87 -0.03 2.14
CA ILE A 87 3.43 -0.27 2.38
C ILE A 87 2.72 1.01 2.78
N ILE A 88 3.25 1.73 3.79
CA ILE A 88 2.61 2.92 4.33
C ILE A 88 2.54 4.01 3.28
N SER A 89 3.63 4.23 2.54
CA SER A 89 3.66 5.24 1.47
C SER A 89 2.71 4.90 0.33
N ALA A 90 2.59 3.63 -0.07
CA ALA A 90 1.64 3.21 -1.10
C ALA A 90 0.17 3.36 -0.64
N ALA A 91 -0.10 3.05 0.63
CA ALA A 91 -1.41 3.23 1.22
C ALA A 91 -1.83 4.70 1.29
N VAL A 92 -0.93 5.59 1.73
CA VAL A 92 -1.17 7.04 1.78
C VAL A 92 -1.41 7.62 0.39
N PHE A 93 -0.63 7.18 -0.62
CA PHE A 93 -0.84 7.62 -2.00
C PHE A 93 -2.27 7.37 -2.48
N GLY A 94 -2.79 6.15 -2.32
CA GLY A 94 -4.14 5.85 -2.84
C GLY A 94 -5.24 6.63 -2.13
N SER A 95 -5.09 6.97 -0.84
CA SER A 95 -6.03 7.87 -0.16
C SER A 95 -6.00 9.32 -0.69
N GLN A 96 -4.86 9.79 -1.19
CA GLN A 96 -4.74 11.14 -1.76
C GLN A 96 -5.14 11.21 -3.24
N ALA A 97 -4.95 10.10 -3.98
CA ALA A 97 -5.26 10.03 -5.41
C ALA A 97 -6.72 9.67 -5.69
N CYS A 98 -7.37 8.94 -4.79
CA CYS A 98 -8.73 8.42 -4.98
C CYS A 98 -9.82 9.49 -4.77
N PHE A 99 -10.69 9.67 -5.77
CA PHE A 99 -11.76 10.69 -5.76
C PHE A 99 -12.84 10.51 -4.68
N TYR A 100 -13.00 9.29 -4.16
CA TYR A 100 -14.05 8.93 -3.19
C TYR A 100 -13.48 8.56 -1.81
N CYS A 101 -12.18 8.79 -1.61
CA CYS A 101 -11.56 8.55 -0.30
C CYS A 101 -12.14 9.49 0.76
N GLU A 102 -12.16 9.03 2.01
CA GLU A 102 -12.54 9.80 3.19
C GLU A 102 -11.84 11.16 3.25
N VAL A 103 -10.57 11.26 2.82
CA VAL A 103 -9.80 12.51 2.84
C VAL A 103 -10.36 13.53 1.83
N ILE A 104 -10.70 13.07 0.62
CA ILE A 104 -11.25 13.94 -0.44
C ILE A 104 -12.68 14.35 -0.09
N VAL A 105 -13.50 13.43 0.41
CA VAL A 105 -14.88 13.73 0.83
C VAL A 105 -14.89 14.71 2.00
N LEU A 106 -14.03 14.53 2.99
CA LEU A 106 -13.90 15.45 4.12
C LEU A 106 -13.39 16.83 3.68
N ALA A 107 -12.41 16.89 2.78
CA ALA A 107 -11.91 18.15 2.24
C ALA A 107 -12.98 18.88 1.40
N ALA A 108 -13.71 18.16 0.56
CA ALA A 108 -14.77 18.70 -0.28
C ALA A 108 -15.93 19.27 0.54
N THR A 109 -16.36 18.54 1.59
CA THR A 109 -17.39 19.00 2.52
C THR A 109 -16.95 20.23 3.31
N ALA A 110 -15.69 20.31 3.73
CA ALA A 110 -15.14 21.49 4.39
C ALA A 110 -15.06 22.71 3.45
N ALA A 111 -14.72 22.48 2.18
CA ALA A 111 -14.58 23.52 1.17
C ALA A 111 -15.88 23.85 0.41
N GLN A 112 -16.98 23.13 0.66
CA GLN A 112 -18.28 23.28 -0.01
C GLN A 112 -18.19 23.15 -1.55
N VAL A 113 -17.32 22.26 -2.02
CA VAL A 113 -17.09 21.95 -3.44
C VAL A 113 -17.35 20.48 -3.72
N GLU A 114 -17.41 20.09 -4.99
CA GLU A 114 -17.63 18.70 -5.35
C GLU A 114 -16.35 17.86 -5.10
N PRO A 115 -16.45 16.62 -4.58
CA PRO A 115 -15.28 15.75 -4.37
C PRO A 115 -14.43 15.54 -5.61
N ALA A 116 -15.07 15.55 -6.79
CA ALA A 116 -14.39 15.45 -8.07
C ALA A 116 -13.41 16.62 -8.29
N GLU A 117 -13.79 17.86 -7.94
CA GLU A 117 -12.95 19.05 -8.13
C GLU A 117 -11.69 19.00 -7.27
N VAL A 118 -11.83 18.59 -6.01
CA VAL A 118 -10.69 18.40 -5.08
C VAL A 118 -9.77 17.29 -5.58
N GLY A 119 -10.34 16.17 -6.04
CA GLY A 119 -9.53 15.07 -6.54
C GLY A 119 -8.82 15.40 -7.86
N PHE A 120 -9.45 16.13 -8.80
CA PHE A 120 -8.79 16.59 -10.01
C PHE A 120 -7.65 17.58 -9.72
N ALA A 121 -7.81 18.42 -8.71
CA ALA A 121 -6.75 19.30 -8.23
C ALA A 121 -5.59 18.51 -7.61
N ASN A 122 -5.86 17.42 -6.89
CA ASN A 122 -4.85 16.59 -6.21
C ASN A 122 -4.15 15.58 -7.13
N LEU A 123 -4.82 15.10 -8.17
CA LEU A 123 -4.28 14.10 -9.11
C LEU A 123 -2.90 14.45 -9.69
N PRO A 124 -2.61 15.67 -10.18
CA PRO A 124 -1.29 16.00 -10.69
C PRO A 124 -0.20 15.92 -9.60
N TYR A 125 -0.50 16.34 -8.37
CA TYR A 125 0.43 16.22 -7.24
C TYR A 125 0.66 14.76 -6.84
N ALA A 126 -0.41 13.96 -6.83
CA ALA A 126 -0.33 12.54 -6.52
C ALA A 126 0.53 11.79 -7.55
N LEU A 127 0.38 12.08 -8.84
CA LEU A 127 1.20 11.49 -9.91
C LEU A 127 2.67 11.86 -9.77
N MET A 128 2.99 13.14 -9.50
CA MET A 128 4.37 13.55 -9.23
C MET A 128 4.94 12.82 -8.01
N ALA A 129 4.17 12.70 -6.93
CA ALA A 129 4.59 12.01 -5.73
C ALA A 129 4.91 10.54 -6.00
N VAL A 130 4.08 9.81 -6.74
CA VAL A 130 4.33 8.40 -7.10
C VAL A 130 5.58 8.23 -7.94
N VAL A 131 5.82 9.10 -8.92
CA VAL A 131 7.02 9.02 -9.75
C VAL A 131 8.27 9.19 -8.88
N ILE A 132 8.27 10.20 -8.00
CA ILE A 132 9.40 10.49 -7.11
C ILE A 132 9.61 9.33 -6.11
N THR A 133 8.56 8.83 -5.47
CA THR A 133 8.69 7.71 -4.51
C THR A 133 9.12 6.43 -5.19
N THR A 134 8.64 6.13 -6.40
CA THR A 134 9.09 4.95 -7.16
C THR A 134 10.58 5.01 -7.44
N ILE A 135 11.10 6.18 -7.84
CA ILE A 135 12.54 6.38 -8.06
C ILE A 135 13.32 6.20 -6.75
N ILE A 136 12.85 6.79 -5.65
CA ILE A 136 13.48 6.66 -4.34
C ILE A 136 13.55 5.18 -3.91
N TYR A 137 12.46 4.42 -4.05
CA TYR A 137 12.42 3.00 -3.72
C TYR A 137 13.20 2.11 -4.68
N ALA A 138 13.48 2.56 -5.90
CA ALA A 138 14.39 1.85 -6.81
C ALA A 138 15.87 2.04 -6.43
N ILE A 139 16.23 3.18 -5.83
CA ILE A 139 17.62 3.51 -5.46
C ILE A 139 17.96 3.03 -4.04
N LEU A 140 17.02 3.15 -3.09
CA LEU A 140 17.20 2.75 -1.69
C LEU A 140 17.77 1.32 -1.47
N PRO A 141 17.25 0.27 -2.13
CA PRO A 141 17.77 -1.09 -1.96
C PRO A 141 19.15 -1.33 -2.60
N MET A 142 19.71 -0.35 -3.33
CA MET A 142 21.10 -0.43 -3.80
C MET A 142 22.10 0.12 -2.77
N ILE A 143 21.62 0.90 -1.79
CA ILE A 143 22.44 1.59 -0.79
C ILE A 143 22.46 0.84 0.54
N MET A 144 21.43 0.03 0.83
CA MET A 144 21.23 -0.73 2.07
C MET A 144 21.21 -2.22 1.80
#